data_AF-G7IJB5-F1
#
_entry.id   AF-G7IJB5-F1
#
_cell.length_a   1.000
_cell.length_b   1.000
_cell.length_c   1.000
_cell.angle_alpha   90.00
_cell.angle_beta   90.00
_cell.angle_gamma   90.00
#
_symmetry.space_group_name_H-M   'P 1'
#
loop_
_entity.id
_entity.type
_entity.pdbx_description
1 polymer ?
#
loop_
_entity_poly.entity_id
_entity_poly.type
_entity_poly.pdbx_seq_one_letter_code
_entity_poly.pdbx_strand_id
1 'polypeptide(L)'
;MGQTKQNQEFKNQTEFLNDSLIKLTSKVDSIVTHNKMLDTQISQVAQQVASSTQTPRIFPGQPETNPKVHLNVVTLMNGRKLEEPQVKDKAKESE
;
A
#
# COMPACT_ATOMS: atom_id res chain seq x y z
N MET A 1 -1.39 70.73 -19.37
CA MET A 1 -1.52 69.45 -20.09
C MET A 1 -0.68 68.31 -19.48
N GLY A 2 0.46 68.56 -18.82
CA GLY A 2 1.33 67.49 -18.27
C GLY A 2 0.76 66.69 -17.09
N GLN A 3 0.09 67.34 -16.12
CA GLN A 3 -0.42 66.65 -14.92
C GLN A 3 -1.48 65.57 -15.25
N THR A 4 -2.38 65.85 -16.21
CA THR A 4 -3.40 64.89 -16.64
C THR A 4 -2.78 63.64 -17.27
N LYS A 5 -1.71 63.81 -18.06
CA LYS A 5 -1.00 62.69 -18.69
C LYS A 5 -0.32 61.80 -17.65
N GLN A 6 0.35 62.40 -16.67
CA GLN A 6 0.99 61.67 -15.57
C GLN A 6 -0.03 60.87 -14.74
N ASN A 7 -1.19 61.46 -14.43
CA ASN A 7 -2.27 60.77 -13.71
C ASN A 7 -2.85 59.59 -14.50
N GLN A 8 -2.95 59.71 -15.82
CA GLN A 8 -3.40 58.60 -16.66
C GLN A 8 -2.39 57.45 -16.66
N GLU A 9 -1.09 57.77 -16.72
CA GLU A 9 -0.03 56.77 -16.71
C GLU A 9 0.04 56.01 -15.38
N PHE A 10 -0.13 56.71 -14.25
CA PHE A 10 -0.25 56.06 -12.94
C PHE A 10 -1.46 55.11 -12.85
N LYS A 11 -2.60 55.49 -13.42
CA LYS A 11 -3.78 54.61 -13.48
C LYS A 11 -3.50 53.35 -14.28
N ASN A 12 -2.94 53.49 -15.47
CA ASN A 12 -2.60 52.36 -16.34
C ASN A 12 -1.58 51.40 -15.67
N GLN A 13 -0.57 51.95 -14.97
CA GLN A 13 0.39 51.14 -14.22
C GLN A 13 -0.28 50.38 -13.07
N THR A 14 -1.20 51.02 -12.35
CA THR A 14 -1.94 50.39 -11.25
C THR A 14 -2.81 49.24 -11.75
N GLU A 15 -3.50 49.43 -12.88
CA GLU A 15 -4.31 48.41 -13.52
C GLU A 15 -3.45 47.20 -13.96
N PHE A 16 -2.33 47.46 -14.63
CA PHE A 16 -1.38 46.43 -15.03
C PHE A 16 -0.84 45.62 -13.84
N LEU A 17 -0.51 46.29 -12.73
CA LEU A 17 -0.05 45.64 -11.51
C LEU A 17 -1.14 44.76 -10.90
N ASN A 18 -2.39 45.23 -10.86
CA ASN A 18 -3.52 44.44 -10.37
C ASN A 18 -3.74 43.19 -11.22
N ASP A 19 -3.72 43.31 -12.54
CA ASP A 19 -3.87 42.15 -13.44
C ASP A 19 -2.75 41.13 -13.24
N SER A 20 -1.52 41.63 -13.06
CA SER A 20 -0.35 40.79 -12.78
C SER A 20 -0.48 40.06 -11.45
N LEU A 21 -0.99 40.74 -10.41
CA LEU A 21 -1.25 40.14 -9.10
C LEU A 21 -2.35 39.08 -9.17
N ILE A 22 -3.46 39.35 -9.87
CA ILE A 22 -4.54 38.37 -10.06
C ILE A 22 -4.01 37.11 -10.76
N LYS A 23 -3.21 37.29 -11.83
CA LYS A 23 -2.58 36.18 -12.55
C LYS A 23 -1.60 35.40 -11.68
N LEU A 24 -0.83 36.08 -10.82
CA LEU A 24 0.08 35.45 -9.89
C LEU A 24 -0.68 34.62 -8.86
N THR A 25 -1.73 35.17 -8.24
CA THR A 25 -2.60 34.45 -7.30
C THR A 25 -3.17 33.18 -7.94
N SER A 26 -3.70 33.27 -9.16
CA SER A 26 -4.21 32.10 -9.89
C SER A 26 -3.14 31.02 -10.11
N LYS A 27 -1.89 31.40 -10.42
CA LYS A 27 -0.78 30.45 -10.53
C LYS A 27 -0.42 29.81 -9.20
N VAL A 28 -0.45 30.57 -8.11
CA VAL A 28 -0.23 30.05 -6.76
C VAL A 28 -1.32 29.04 -6.39
N ASP A 29 -2.59 29.33 -6.65
CA ASP A 29 -3.70 28.40 -6.40
C ASP A 29 -3.57 27.11 -7.21
N SER A 30 -3.12 27.22 -8.46
CA SER A 30 -2.83 26.06 -9.32
C SER A 30 -1.71 25.19 -8.75
N ILE A 31 -0.62 25.81 -8.24
CA ILE A 31 0.47 25.08 -7.58
C ILE A 31 -0.01 24.37 -6.32
N VAL A 32 -0.79 25.05 -5.47
CA VAL A 32 -1.36 24.45 -4.25
C VAL A 32 -2.22 23.23 -4.59
N THR A 33 -3.05 23.34 -5.63
CA THR A 33 -3.90 22.24 -6.11
C THR A 33 -3.08 21.07 -6.62
N HIS A 34 -2.05 21.36 -7.43
CA HIS A 34 -1.16 20.33 -7.97
C HIS A 34 -0.39 19.60 -6.86
N ASN A 35 0.11 20.31 -5.86
CA ASN A 35 0.82 19.72 -4.72
C ASN A 35 -0.10 18.79 -3.92
N LYS A 36 -1.34 19.20 -3.62
CA LYS A 36 -2.32 18.32 -2.95
C LYS A 36 -2.59 17.03 -3.72
N MET A 37 -2.63 17.11 -5.06
CA MET A 37 -2.81 15.93 -5.91
C MET A 37 -1.58 15.02 -5.88
N LEU A 38 -0.36 15.57 -5.85
CA LEU A 38 0.86 14.78 -5.67
C LEU A 38 0.88 14.08 -4.30
N ASP A 39 0.52 14.79 -3.22
CA ASP A 39 0.43 14.20 -1.87
C ASP A 39 -0.56 13.03 -1.82
N THR A 40 -1.69 13.17 -2.53
CA THR A 40 -2.68 12.10 -2.65
C THR A 40 -2.11 10.89 -3.39
N GLN A 41 -1.41 11.10 -4.50
CA GLN A 41 -0.78 10.01 -5.27
C GLN A 41 0.31 9.30 -4.45
N ILE A 42 1.16 10.06 -3.76
CA ILE A 42 2.19 9.51 -2.86
C ILE A 42 1.53 8.64 -1.78
N SER A 43 0.45 9.13 -1.17
CA SER A 43 -0.29 8.39 -0.15
C SER A 43 -0.90 7.09 -0.69
N GLN A 44 -1.39 7.08 -1.93
CA GLN A 44 -1.92 5.87 -2.58
C GLN A 44 -0.81 4.87 -2.88
N VAL A 45 0.34 5.32 -3.38
CA VAL A 45 1.49 4.46 -3.65
C VAL A 45 2.02 3.85 -2.35
N ALA A 46 2.17 4.66 -1.29
CA ALA A 46 2.61 4.18 0.02
C ALA A 46 1.68 3.10 0.58
N GLN A 47 0.36 3.28 0.46
CA GLN A 47 -0.63 2.28 0.87
C GLN A 47 -0.55 0.99 0.03
N GLN A 48 -0.35 1.09 -1.28
CA GLN A 48 -0.19 -0.07 -2.16
C GLN A 48 1.07 -0.88 -1.83
N VAL A 49 2.18 -0.21 -1.52
CA VAL A 49 3.41 -0.88 -1.10
C VAL A 49 3.19 -1.60 0.23
N ALA A 50 2.56 -0.93 1.20
CA ALA A 50 2.25 -1.56 2.49
C ALA A 50 1.33 -2.78 2.35
N SER A 51 0.25 -2.68 1.56
CA SER A 51 -0.67 -3.81 1.33
C SER A 51 -0.05 -4.95 0.54
N SER A 52 0.82 -4.66 -0.44
CA SER A 52 1.60 -5.67 -1.15
C SER A 52 2.50 -6.47 -0.20
N THR A 53 3.13 -5.80 0.77
CA THR A 53 3.97 -6.48 1.79
C THR A 53 3.16 -7.24 2.85
N GLN A 54 1.89 -6.90 3.03
CA GLN A 54 1.01 -7.51 4.04
C GLN A 54 0.26 -8.74 3.52
N THR A 55 0.37 -9.08 2.24
CA THR A 55 -0.13 -10.37 1.74
C THR A 55 0.69 -11.46 2.43
N PRO A 56 0.06 -12.40 3.18
CA PRO A 56 0.77 -13.54 3.75
C PRO A 56 1.56 -14.19 2.63
N ARG A 57 2.87 -14.30 2.83
CA ARG A 57 3.82 -14.85 1.87
C ARG A 57 3.61 -16.35 1.76
N ILE A 58 2.45 -16.78 1.27
CA ILE A 58 2.18 -18.15 0.89
C ILE A 58 2.98 -18.35 -0.39
N PHE A 59 4.22 -18.79 -0.22
CA PHE A 59 5.02 -19.23 -1.34
C PHE A 59 4.22 -20.35 -2.05
N PRO A 60 4.20 -20.39 -3.39
CA PRO A 60 3.57 -21.49 -4.13
C PRO A 60 4.22 -22.86 -3.85
N GLY A 61 5.35 -22.88 -3.13
CA GLY A 61 6.00 -24.08 -2.60
C GLY A 61 5.89 -24.26 -1.09
N GLN A 62 5.08 -23.46 -0.38
CA GLN A 62 4.79 -23.75 1.02
C GLN A 62 3.93 -25.03 1.04
N PRO A 63 4.40 -26.13 1.66
CA PRO A 63 3.58 -27.33 1.73
C PRO A 63 2.29 -26.98 2.47
N GLU A 64 1.16 -27.10 1.79
CA GLU A 64 -0.14 -27.20 2.44
C GLU A 64 0.01 -28.22 3.57
N THR A 65 -0.43 -27.88 4.78
CA THR A 65 -0.42 -28.82 5.91
C THR A 65 -1.05 -30.10 5.42
N ASN A 66 -0.25 -31.17 5.35
CA ASN A 66 -0.64 -32.44 4.76
C ASN A 66 -1.99 -32.88 5.35
N PRO A 67 -3.06 -32.99 4.56
CA PRO A 67 -4.37 -33.43 5.06
C PRO A 67 -4.37 -34.89 5.58
N LYS A 68 -3.25 -35.62 5.43
CA LYS A 68 -3.13 -37.04 5.82
C LYS A 68 -2.91 -37.27 7.32
N VAL A 69 -3.68 -36.60 8.17
CA VAL A 69 -3.99 -37.14 9.52
C VAL A 69 -5.21 -38.08 9.47
N HIS A 70 -5.77 -38.35 8.29
CA HIS A 70 -6.67 -39.49 8.11
C HIS A 70 -5.83 -40.74 7.84
N LEU A 71 -5.27 -41.30 8.92
CA LEU A 71 -4.69 -42.63 8.93
C LEU A 71 -5.76 -43.61 8.42
N ASN A 72 -5.40 -44.46 7.46
CA ASN A 72 -6.35 -45.38 6.86
C ASN A 72 -6.75 -46.42 7.92
N VAL A 73 -7.91 -46.24 8.56
CA VAL A 73 -8.43 -47.17 9.57
C VAL A 73 -8.84 -48.45 8.85
N VAL A 74 -8.01 -49.49 8.95
CA VAL A 74 -8.35 -50.83 8.47
C VAL A 74 -9.11 -51.55 9.59
N THR A 75 -10.39 -51.86 9.34
CA THR A 75 -11.20 -52.69 10.23
C THR A 75 -11.07 -54.15 9.79
N LEU A 76 -10.63 -55.02 10.69
CA LEU A 76 -10.55 -56.46 10.43
C LEU A 76 -11.95 -57.06 10.32
N MET A 77 -12.09 -58.21 9.64
CA MET A 77 -13.38 -58.92 9.49
C MET A 77 -14.06 -59.28 10.82
N ASN A 78 -13.32 -59.28 11.94
CA ASN A 78 -13.85 -59.46 13.29
C ASN A 78 -14.34 -58.16 13.96
N GLY A 79 -14.40 -57.05 13.21
CA GLY A 79 -14.91 -55.76 13.67
C GLY A 79 -13.91 -54.91 14.47
N ARG A 80 -12.69 -55.40 14.73
CA ARG A 80 -11.68 -54.63 15.47
C ARG A 80 -10.90 -53.71 14.52
N LYS A 81 -10.58 -52.50 14.98
CA LYS A 81 -9.67 -51.58 14.28
C LYS A 81 -8.23 -52.02 14.53
N LEU A 82 -7.41 -52.03 13.49
CA LEU A 82 -5.97 -52.30 13.63
C LEU A 82 -5.30 -51.13 14.37
N GLU A 83 -4.67 -51.41 15.51
CA GLU A 83 -3.94 -50.40 16.29
C GLU A 83 -2.69 -49.92 15.55
N GLU A 84 -2.39 -48.62 15.69
CA GLU A 84 -1.25 -47.98 15.02
C GLU A 84 0.09 -48.59 15.47
N PRO A 85 1.08 -48.73 14.56
CA PRO A 85 2.40 -49.17 14.95
C PRO A 85 3.03 -48.14 15.90
N GLN A 86 3.27 -48.55 17.15
CA GLN A 86 4.11 -47.79 18.09
C GLN A 86 5.53 -47.74 17.51
N VAL A 87 5.96 -46.57 17.04
CA VAL A 87 7.34 -46.33 16.62
C VAL A 87 8.20 -46.47 17.89
N LYS A 88 8.98 -47.55 17.99
CA LYS A 88 9.96 -47.72 19.06
C LYS A 88 11.04 -46.66 18.89
N ASP A 89 11.08 -45.69 19.79
CA ASP A 89 12.21 -44.80 19.93
C ASP A 89 13.47 -45.63 20.22
N LYS A 90 14.44 -45.47 19.32
CA LYS A 90 15.74 -46.12 19.39
C LYS A 90 16.44 -45.68 20.67
N ALA A 91 16.95 -46.67 21.40
CA ALA A 91 17.89 -46.50 22.50
C ALA A 91 19.00 -45.51 22.11
N LYS A 92 19.22 -44.50 22.96
CA LYS A 92 20.52 -43.87 23.12
C LYS A 92 21.03 -44.27 24.49
N GLU A 93 21.86 -45.30 24.46
CA GLU A 93 22.73 -45.72 25.54
C GLU A 93 23.62 -44.54 25.94
N SER A 94 23.66 -44.34 27.25
CA SER A 94 24.47 -43.39 27.99
C SER A 94 25.91 -43.88 28.15
N GLU A 95 26.82 -42.89 28.19
CA GLU A 95 28.21 -42.92 28.65
C GLU A 95 29.31 -43.22 27.61
#